data_AF-A0A842W7C0-F1
#
_entry.id   AF-A0A842W7C0-F1
#
_cell.length_a   1.000
_cell.length_b   1.000
_cell.length_c   1.000
_cell.angle_alpha   90.00
_cell.angle_beta   90.00
_cell.angle_gamma   90.00
#
_symmetry.space_group_name_H-M   'P 1'
#
loop_
_entity.id
_entity.type
_entity.pdbx_description
1 polymer ?
#
loop_
_entity_poly.entity_id
_entity_poly.type
_entity_poly.pdbx_seq_one_letter_code
_entity_poly.pdbx_strand_id
1 'polypeptide(L)'
;MPKNNPEIEALMQKYKQKIGKELNISPQPAAKNIVSREYVQFRKEYVPKRLSYYEKACNFSGNILKLGPGKEKSQEMQEAINTAHLETTPVGVISFAVLAPIVTILLGSLISFMIFQSMFFIFFFLIVGLILIFPLMKMPFFIANNWRMKASNQMVLCIFYVVTFMRHTSNIEHALNFAADHLAPPLSLDLKKVLWDVETQRYDSVKESLDSYLETWRSYNKEFIEAFHLIESSLYEPSETRRLELLDKSLDVILSETYEKMLHYAHNLKSPITMLHMLGVILPILGLVILPLVVNFLGEVRWYHIATLYNVALPIGVYFLGKSILSKRPTGYGDTDIAESNPELKKYRNIVIKFAGQEISINPVIVSIVIAAVFFLIGISPILMNLFNMGDIGFGAVDESTSCGQKFCMLDYRQSSTDPGHMIGPYGIGAAVLSLFIVAG
;
A
#
# COMPACT_ATOMS: atom_id res chain seq x y z
N MET A 1 -27.62 7.41 34.26
CA MET A 1 -28.01 6.21 35.03
C MET A 1 -27.11 6.11 36.26
N PRO A 2 -27.65 5.86 37.47
CA PRO A 2 -26.88 6.01 38.70
C PRO A 2 -25.89 4.85 38.92
N LYS A 3 -24.87 5.16 39.72
CA LYS A 3 -23.63 4.44 40.02
C LYS A 3 -23.79 2.94 40.33
N ASN A 4 -22.82 2.16 39.84
CA ASN A 4 -22.48 0.78 40.24
C ASN A 4 -22.60 0.59 41.75
N ASN A 5 -23.70 0.00 42.19
CA ASN A 5 -23.80 -0.56 43.53
C ASN A 5 -23.38 -2.04 43.44
N PRO A 6 -22.20 -2.41 43.97
CA PRO A 6 -21.65 -3.76 43.83
C PRO A 6 -22.59 -4.85 44.39
N GLU A 7 -23.46 -4.49 45.33
CA GLU A 7 -24.48 -5.38 45.87
C GLU A 7 -25.56 -5.75 44.83
N ILE A 8 -25.96 -4.80 43.98
CA ILE A 8 -26.95 -5.05 42.92
C ILE A 8 -26.36 -5.94 41.84
N GLU A 9 -25.08 -5.75 41.52
CA GLU A 9 -24.36 -6.55 40.53
C GLU A 9 -24.16 -7.99 41.01
N ALA A 10 -23.83 -8.16 42.30
CA ALA A 10 -23.77 -9.47 42.96
C ALA A 10 -25.16 -10.15 43.03
N LEU A 11 -26.22 -9.38 43.31
CA LEU A 11 -27.59 -9.89 43.32
C LEU A 11 -28.01 -10.37 41.92
N MET A 12 -27.72 -9.57 40.89
CA MET A 12 -28.00 -9.92 39.49
C MET A 12 -27.22 -11.16 39.04
N GLN A 13 -25.95 -11.32 39.44
CA GLN A 13 -25.20 -12.55 39.16
C GLN A 13 -25.81 -13.77 39.85
N LYS A 14 -26.23 -13.64 41.10
CA LYS A 14 -26.88 -14.73 41.86
C LYS A 14 -28.19 -15.17 41.20
N TYR A 15 -29.02 -14.22 40.76
CA TYR A 15 -30.26 -14.53 40.04
C TYR A 15 -29.99 -15.08 38.64
N LYS A 16 -28.98 -14.56 37.90
CA LYS A 16 -28.55 -15.14 36.61
C LYS A 16 -28.08 -16.59 36.76
N GLN A 17 -27.33 -16.90 37.81
CA GLN A 17 -26.89 -18.28 38.08
C GLN A 17 -28.06 -19.20 38.46
N LYS A 18 -29.03 -18.69 39.23
CA LYS A 18 -30.22 -19.47 39.61
C LYS A 18 -31.10 -19.77 38.39
N ILE A 19 -31.34 -18.76 37.54
CA ILE A 19 -32.06 -18.89 36.28
C ILE A 19 -31.31 -19.81 35.31
N GLY A 20 -29.98 -19.71 35.23
CA GLY A 20 -29.15 -20.60 34.41
C GLY A 20 -29.21 -22.07 34.85
N LYS A 21 -29.33 -22.33 36.15
CA LYS A 21 -29.53 -23.70 36.71
C LYS A 21 -30.92 -24.25 36.44
N GLU A 22 -31.97 -23.42 36.54
CA GLU A 22 -33.35 -23.85 36.28
C GLU A 22 -33.64 -24.07 34.79
N LEU A 23 -32.91 -23.38 33.89
CA LEU A 23 -33.11 -23.47 32.44
C LEU A 23 -32.14 -24.43 31.72
N ASN A 24 -31.24 -25.13 32.41
CA ASN A 24 -30.21 -25.99 31.80
C ASN A 24 -29.36 -25.30 30.71
N ILE A 25 -29.17 -23.98 30.82
CA ILE A 25 -28.37 -23.21 29.86
C ILE A 25 -26.91 -23.24 30.33
N SER A 26 -26.09 -24.07 29.70
CA SER A 26 -24.64 -23.99 29.85
C SER A 26 -24.15 -22.58 29.48
N PRO A 27 -23.19 -21.99 30.19
CA PRO A 27 -22.70 -20.65 29.88
C PRO A 27 -22.05 -20.66 28.50
N GLN A 28 -22.77 -20.17 27.50
CA GLN A 28 -22.23 -19.95 26.17
C GLN A 28 -21.15 -18.87 26.26
N PRO A 29 -19.99 -19.04 25.60
CA PRO A 29 -18.99 -17.98 25.50
C PRO A 29 -19.65 -16.73 24.89
N ALA A 30 -19.26 -15.56 25.41
CA ALA A 30 -19.77 -14.24 25.06
C ALA A 30 -20.32 -14.19 23.63
N ALA A 31 -21.61 -13.85 23.52
CA ALA A 31 -22.35 -13.79 22.27
C ALA A 31 -21.48 -13.22 21.15
N LYS A 32 -21.10 -14.08 20.19
CA LYS A 32 -20.63 -13.60 18.89
C LYS A 32 -21.74 -12.70 18.36
N ASN A 33 -21.44 -11.41 18.18
CA ASN A 33 -22.34 -10.46 17.54
C ASN A 33 -22.97 -11.17 16.34
N ILE A 34 -24.30 -11.31 16.36
CA ILE A 34 -25.04 -11.92 15.26
C ILE A 34 -25.00 -10.88 14.15
N VAL A 35 -23.94 -10.92 13.36
CA VAL A 35 -23.81 -10.11 12.17
C VAL A 35 -24.88 -10.61 11.20
N SER A 36 -25.78 -9.72 10.76
CA SER A 36 -26.83 -10.11 9.82
C SER A 36 -26.22 -10.78 8.59
N ARG A 37 -26.89 -11.82 8.07
CA ARG A 37 -26.42 -12.55 6.89
C ARG A 37 -26.23 -11.60 5.70
N GLU A 38 -27.07 -10.59 5.60
CA GLU A 38 -27.01 -9.50 4.63
C GLU A 38 -25.74 -8.65 4.78
N TYR A 39 -25.34 -8.28 6.00
CA TYR A 39 -24.10 -7.56 6.23
C TYR A 39 -22.88 -8.41 5.86
N VAL A 40 -22.87 -9.71 6.20
CA VAL A 40 -21.77 -10.61 5.81
C VAL A 40 -21.70 -10.77 4.29
N GLN A 41 -22.85 -10.80 3.61
CA GLN A 41 -22.94 -10.93 2.16
C GLN A 41 -22.51 -9.64 1.45
N PHE A 42 -23.04 -8.49 1.86
CA PHE A 42 -22.59 -7.16 1.43
C PHE A 42 -21.08 -7.02 1.59
N ARG A 43 -20.55 -7.39 2.76
CA ARG A 43 -19.13 -7.30 3.04
C ARG A 43 -18.29 -8.19 2.13
N LYS A 44 -18.71 -9.44 1.90
CA LYS A 44 -18.00 -10.40 1.05
C LYS A 44 -17.99 -9.98 -0.43
N GLU A 45 -18.98 -9.22 -0.84
CA GLU A 45 -19.20 -8.76 -2.21
C GLU A 45 -18.51 -7.41 -2.49
N TYR A 46 -18.51 -6.49 -1.51
CA TYR A 46 -18.05 -5.11 -1.69
C TYR A 46 -16.70 -4.78 -1.01
N VAL A 47 -16.20 -5.56 -0.03
CA VAL A 47 -14.88 -5.32 0.57
C VAL A 47 -13.78 -6.04 -0.23
N PRO A 48 -12.82 -5.31 -0.84
CA PRO A 48 -11.81 -5.91 -1.70
C PRO A 48 -10.89 -6.86 -0.91
N LYS A 49 -10.82 -8.12 -1.36
CA LYS A 49 -10.01 -9.23 -0.79
C LYS A 49 -8.49 -8.96 -0.65
N ARG A 50 -7.97 -7.81 -1.09
CA ARG A 50 -6.53 -7.54 -1.21
C ARG A 50 -5.83 -7.37 0.15
N LEU A 51 -6.56 -7.15 1.24
CA LEU A 51 -5.98 -6.83 2.56
C LEU A 51 -5.73 -8.06 3.45
N SER A 52 -6.12 -9.26 3.00
CA SER A 52 -6.08 -10.49 3.81
C SER A 52 -4.71 -10.88 4.35
N TYR A 53 -3.60 -10.62 3.62
CA TYR A 53 -2.27 -11.04 4.06
C TYR A 53 -1.74 -10.21 5.22
N TYR A 54 -1.93 -8.89 5.15
CA TYR A 54 -1.54 -7.98 6.24
C TYR A 54 -2.38 -8.25 7.49
N GLU A 55 -3.69 -8.43 7.34
CA GLU A 55 -4.60 -8.75 8.44
C GLU A 55 -4.21 -10.07 9.12
N LYS A 56 -3.92 -11.11 8.34
CA LYS A 56 -3.43 -12.39 8.86
C LYS A 56 -2.11 -12.24 9.61
N ALA A 57 -1.17 -11.46 9.08
CA ALA A 57 0.11 -11.21 9.72
C ALA A 57 -0.06 -10.47 11.05
N CYS A 58 -0.88 -9.41 11.11
CA CYS A 58 -1.18 -8.69 12.34
C CYS A 58 -1.88 -9.56 13.40
N ASN A 59 -2.85 -10.38 12.98
CA ASN A 59 -3.57 -11.27 13.89
C ASN A 59 -2.67 -12.40 14.41
N PHE A 60 -1.80 -12.94 13.56
CA PHE A 60 -0.79 -13.92 13.97
C PHE A 60 0.21 -13.31 14.96
N SER A 61 0.74 -12.12 14.66
CA SER A 61 1.68 -11.43 15.54
C SER A 61 1.04 -11.02 16.87
N GLY A 62 -0.22 -10.60 16.88
CA GLY A 62 -0.97 -10.29 18.10
C GLY A 62 -1.25 -11.50 19.00
N ASN A 63 -1.23 -12.72 18.45
CA ASN A 63 -1.33 -13.95 19.23
C ASN A 63 0.01 -14.33 19.89
N ILE A 64 1.14 -14.01 19.26
CA ILE A 64 2.49 -14.31 19.77
C ILE A 64 2.92 -13.29 20.81
N LEU A 65 2.71 -12.00 20.52
CA LEU A 65 3.18 -10.91 21.34
C LEU A 65 2.00 -9.97 21.61
N LYS A 66 1.74 -9.64 22.88
CA LYS A 66 0.64 -8.75 23.27
C LYS A 66 1.21 -7.42 23.76
N LEU A 67 1.72 -6.61 22.83
CA LEU A 67 2.19 -5.26 23.14
C LEU A 67 1.03 -4.26 23.01
N GLY A 68 0.60 -3.69 24.12
CA GLY A 68 -0.46 -2.67 24.16
C GLY A 68 0.09 -1.28 23.83
N PRO A 69 -0.51 -0.52 22.88
CA PRO A 69 -0.21 0.89 22.71
C PRO A 69 -0.58 1.72 23.95
N GLY A 70 0.03 2.91 24.08
CA GLY A 70 -0.52 3.96 24.94
C GLY A 70 -1.94 4.35 24.51
N LYS A 71 -2.79 4.76 25.47
CA LYS A 71 -4.25 4.97 25.26
C LYS A 71 -4.59 5.89 24.08
N GLU A 72 -3.85 6.98 23.90
CA GLU A 72 -4.06 7.97 22.82
C GLU A 72 -3.72 7.38 21.44
N LYS A 73 -2.52 6.81 21.27
CA LYS A 73 -2.13 6.13 20.01
C LYS A 73 -3.02 4.95 19.67
N SER A 74 -3.60 4.29 20.69
CA SER A 74 -4.57 3.22 20.47
C SER A 74 -5.87 3.72 19.85
N GLN A 75 -6.34 4.92 20.22
CA GLN A 75 -7.55 5.52 19.68
C GLN A 75 -7.33 5.96 18.23
N GLU A 76 -6.26 6.71 17.96
CA GLU A 76 -5.92 7.13 16.59
C GLU A 76 -5.76 5.92 15.64
N MET A 77 -5.08 4.87 16.11
CA MET A 77 -4.87 3.67 15.32
C MET A 77 -6.17 2.88 15.13
N GLN A 78 -7.07 2.89 16.12
CA GLN A 78 -8.40 2.28 15.99
C GLN A 78 -9.25 3.02 14.96
N GLU A 79 -9.22 4.35 14.94
CA GLU A 79 -9.91 5.15 13.91
C GLU A 79 -9.39 4.85 12.50
N ALA A 80 -8.07 4.72 12.35
CA ALA A 80 -7.46 4.34 11.08
C ALA A 80 -7.87 2.91 10.65
N ILE A 81 -7.87 1.95 11.57
CA ILE A 81 -8.32 0.57 11.33
C ILE A 81 -9.80 0.53 10.91
N ASN A 82 -10.66 1.28 11.60
CA ASN A 82 -12.08 1.36 11.29
C ASN A 82 -12.33 1.97 9.91
N THR A 83 -11.63 3.07 9.60
CA THR A 83 -11.70 3.72 8.27
C THR A 83 -11.25 2.78 7.16
N ALA A 84 -10.17 2.02 7.41
CA ALA A 84 -9.64 1.05 6.46
C ALA A 84 -10.41 -0.27 6.41
N HIS A 85 -11.45 -0.43 7.25
CA HIS A 85 -12.25 -1.66 7.38
C HIS A 85 -11.42 -2.93 7.66
N LEU A 86 -10.30 -2.77 8.39
CA LEU A 86 -9.36 -3.86 8.68
C LEU A 86 -9.83 -4.74 9.84
N GLU A 87 -9.73 -6.06 9.69
CA GLU A 87 -9.98 -7.02 10.78
C GLU A 87 -8.77 -7.19 11.71
N THR A 88 -8.27 -6.09 12.26
CA THR A 88 -7.09 -6.12 13.13
C THR A 88 -7.30 -5.30 14.39
N THR A 89 -6.59 -5.64 15.45
CA THR A 89 -6.55 -4.83 16.68
C THR A 89 -5.30 -3.94 16.68
N PRO A 90 -5.33 -2.77 17.35
CA PRO A 90 -4.15 -1.92 17.52
C PRO A 90 -2.96 -2.69 18.12
N VAL A 91 -3.25 -3.64 19.02
CA VAL A 91 -2.27 -4.57 19.61
C VAL A 91 -1.62 -5.45 18.54
N GLY A 92 -2.40 -6.03 17.63
CA GLY A 92 -1.87 -6.85 16.53
C GLY A 92 -0.97 -6.07 15.57
N VAL A 93 -1.31 -4.81 15.28
CA VAL A 93 -0.49 -3.93 14.43
C VAL A 93 0.87 -3.65 15.06
N ILE A 94 0.90 -3.25 16.34
CA ILE A 94 2.16 -2.94 17.03
C ILE A 94 3.01 -4.19 17.19
N SER A 95 2.36 -5.31 17.52
CA SER A 95 3.04 -6.58 17.68
C SER A 95 3.67 -7.04 16.36
N PHE A 96 2.99 -6.84 15.23
CA PHE A 96 3.58 -7.08 13.90
C PHE A 96 4.72 -6.11 13.59
N ALA A 97 4.57 -4.82 13.91
CA ALA A 97 5.58 -3.81 13.67
C ALA A 97 6.88 -4.02 14.48
N VAL A 98 6.83 -4.78 15.57
CA VAL A 98 8.02 -5.18 16.35
C VAL A 98 8.54 -6.55 15.91
N LEU A 99 7.66 -7.53 15.71
CA LEU A 99 8.04 -8.90 15.40
C LEU A 99 8.66 -9.01 14.00
N ALA A 100 8.09 -8.35 12.99
CA ALA A 100 8.61 -8.41 11.62
C ALA A 100 10.05 -7.89 11.49
N PRO A 101 10.43 -6.75 12.11
CA PRO A 101 11.83 -6.33 12.20
C PRO A 101 12.74 -7.33 12.90
N ILE A 102 12.33 -7.90 14.04
CA ILE A 102 13.14 -8.91 14.76
C ILE A 102 13.40 -10.12 13.86
N VAL A 103 12.37 -10.61 13.18
CA VAL A 103 12.50 -11.74 12.23
C VAL A 103 13.40 -11.36 11.06
N THR A 104 13.29 -10.14 10.54
CA THR A 104 14.14 -9.64 9.45
C THR A 104 15.60 -9.53 9.88
N ILE A 105 15.87 -9.06 11.10
CA ILE A 105 17.22 -8.98 11.66
C ILE A 105 17.79 -10.39 11.83
N LEU A 106 17.06 -11.30 12.48
CA LEU A 106 17.54 -12.65 12.77
C LEU A 106 17.75 -13.48 11.51
N LEU A 107 16.73 -13.60 10.65
CA LEU A 107 16.83 -14.41 9.44
C LEU A 107 17.75 -13.76 8.40
N GLY A 108 17.64 -12.43 8.22
CA GLY A 108 18.47 -11.70 7.26
C GLY A 108 19.96 -11.77 7.62
N SER A 109 20.31 -11.54 8.89
CA SER A 109 21.70 -11.66 9.35
C SER A 109 22.23 -13.09 9.24
N LEU A 110 21.44 -14.10 9.64
CA LEU A 110 21.87 -15.50 9.64
C LEU A 110 22.10 -16.04 8.21
N ILE A 111 21.14 -15.81 7.31
CA ILE A 111 21.24 -16.24 5.91
C ILE A 111 22.40 -15.51 5.22
N SER A 112 22.51 -14.20 5.43
CA SER A 112 23.54 -13.42 4.76
C SER A 112 24.95 -13.71 5.30
N PHE A 113 25.07 -14.01 6.60
CA PHE A 113 26.33 -14.47 7.18
C PHE A 113 26.72 -15.84 6.61
N MET A 114 25.76 -16.77 6.48
CA MET A 114 26.02 -18.09 5.90
C MET A 114 26.58 -18.01 4.47
N ILE A 115 26.06 -17.10 3.65
CA ILE A 115 26.45 -16.95 2.24
C ILE A 115 27.74 -16.12 2.08
N PHE A 116 27.80 -14.94 2.68
CA PHE A 116 28.86 -13.96 2.40
C PHE A 116 29.94 -13.89 3.48
N GLN A 117 29.71 -14.48 4.66
CA GLN A 117 30.63 -14.49 5.80
C GLN A 117 31.16 -13.08 6.15
N SER A 118 30.32 -12.04 5.99
CA SER A 118 30.68 -10.64 6.19
C SER A 118 29.84 -10.00 7.29
N MET A 119 30.53 -9.32 8.23
CA MET A 119 29.91 -8.56 9.31
C MET A 119 29.06 -7.39 8.81
N PHE A 120 29.34 -6.87 7.61
CA PHE A 120 28.57 -5.79 7.00
C PHE A 120 27.08 -6.10 6.95
N PHE A 121 26.71 -7.32 6.54
CA PHE A 121 25.31 -7.67 6.37
C PHE A 121 24.56 -7.76 7.70
N ILE A 122 25.25 -8.12 8.78
CA ILE A 122 24.67 -8.11 10.12
C ILE A 122 24.28 -6.68 10.50
N PHE A 123 25.20 -5.72 10.33
CA PHE A 123 24.91 -4.30 10.58
C PHE A 123 23.86 -3.74 9.63
N PHE A 124 23.90 -4.11 8.35
CA PHE A 124 22.92 -3.69 7.35
C PHE A 124 21.50 -4.14 7.74
N PHE A 125 21.30 -5.43 8.06
CA PHE A 125 19.99 -5.93 8.47
C PHE A 125 19.52 -5.37 9.81
N LEU A 126 20.44 -5.06 10.73
CA LEU A 126 20.11 -4.35 11.97
C LEU A 126 19.52 -2.96 11.67
N ILE A 127 20.21 -2.17 10.84
CA ILE A 127 19.73 -0.84 10.43
C ILE A 127 18.40 -0.94 9.69
N VAL A 128 18.29 -1.85 8.72
CA VAL A 128 17.06 -2.09 7.95
C VAL A 128 15.91 -2.49 8.88
N GLY A 129 16.15 -3.38 9.84
CA GLY A 129 15.15 -3.78 10.83
C GLY A 129 14.64 -2.58 11.65
N LEU A 130 15.54 -1.73 12.15
CA LEU A 130 15.15 -0.52 12.88
C LEU A 130 14.33 0.44 12.00
N ILE A 131 14.76 0.64 10.74
CA ILE A 131 14.04 1.49 9.79
C ILE A 131 12.64 0.93 9.48
N LEU A 132 12.49 -0.40 9.39
CA LEU A 132 11.22 -1.07 9.08
C LEU A 132 10.12 -0.89 10.14
N ILE A 133 10.47 -0.59 11.39
CA ILE A 133 9.48 -0.36 12.47
C ILE A 133 8.54 0.79 12.08
N PHE A 134 9.09 1.90 11.60
CA PHE A 134 8.33 3.11 11.29
C PHE A 134 7.26 2.93 10.19
N PRO A 135 7.58 2.40 8.99
CA PRO A 135 6.58 2.16 7.95
C PRO A 135 5.54 1.14 8.41
N LEU A 136 5.94 0.05 9.09
CA LEU A 136 5.02 -0.98 9.57
C LEU A 136 4.00 -0.43 10.58
N MET A 137 4.43 0.41 11.52
CA MET A 137 3.51 1.10 12.43
C MET A 137 2.56 2.05 11.69
N LYS A 138 3.04 2.70 10.62
CA LYS A 138 2.24 3.64 9.82
C LYS A 138 1.38 2.98 8.74
N MET A 139 1.46 1.66 8.55
CA MET A 139 0.70 0.95 7.52
C MET A 139 -0.82 1.17 7.62
N PRO A 140 -1.49 1.06 8.80
CA PRO A 140 -2.93 1.29 8.87
C PRO A 140 -3.31 2.71 8.46
N PHE A 141 -2.51 3.69 8.87
CA PHE A 141 -2.72 5.09 8.49
C PHE A 141 -2.54 5.29 6.98
N PHE A 142 -1.56 4.64 6.36
CA PHE A 142 -1.36 4.69 4.92
C PHE A 142 -2.54 4.07 4.15
N ILE A 143 -3.05 2.93 4.62
CA ILE A 143 -4.23 2.26 4.03
C ILE A 143 -5.48 3.14 4.21
N ALA A 144 -5.72 3.65 5.41
CA ALA A 144 -6.83 4.55 5.70
C ALA A 144 -6.77 5.82 4.86
N ASN A 145 -5.58 6.42 4.72
CA ASN A 145 -5.39 7.61 3.90
C ASN A 145 -5.61 7.32 2.41
N ASN A 146 -5.19 6.16 1.90
CA ASN A 146 -5.51 5.76 0.54
C ASN A 146 -7.01 5.54 0.33
N TRP A 147 -7.70 4.94 1.30
CA TRP A 147 -9.16 4.80 1.25
C TRP A 147 -9.85 6.17 1.21
N ARG A 148 -9.45 7.07 2.10
CA ARG A 148 -9.94 8.46 2.13
C ARG A 148 -9.66 9.18 0.83
N MET A 149 -8.45 9.08 0.29
CA MET A 149 -8.08 9.68 -0.99
C MET A 149 -8.97 9.16 -2.13
N LYS A 150 -9.25 7.86 -2.18
CA LYS A 150 -10.19 7.28 -3.16
C LYS A 150 -11.62 7.81 -3.00
N ALA A 151 -12.13 7.90 -1.78
CA ALA A 151 -13.44 8.48 -1.50
C ALA A 151 -13.48 9.98 -1.90
N SER A 152 -12.41 10.70 -1.58
CA SER A 152 -12.30 12.13 -1.81
C SER A 152 -12.23 12.48 -3.31
N ASN A 153 -11.66 11.60 -4.14
CA ASN A 153 -11.71 11.73 -5.59
C ASN A 153 -13.12 11.65 -6.18
N GLN A 154 -14.09 11.12 -5.43
CA GLN A 154 -15.48 11.00 -5.83
C GLN A 154 -16.37 12.10 -5.24
N MET A 155 -15.85 12.97 -4.37
CA MET A 155 -16.64 13.98 -3.66
C MET A 155 -17.22 15.05 -4.59
N VAL A 156 -16.42 15.58 -5.52
CA VAL A 156 -16.90 16.54 -6.53
C VAL A 156 -18.05 15.95 -7.34
N LEU A 157 -17.89 14.69 -7.79
CA LEU A 157 -18.91 13.98 -8.56
C LEU A 157 -20.16 13.66 -7.72
N CYS A 158 -19.98 13.37 -6.43
CA CYS A 158 -21.06 13.16 -5.48
C CYS A 158 -21.92 14.41 -5.36
N ILE A 159 -21.31 15.57 -5.07
CA ILE A 159 -22.03 16.86 -5.02
C ILE A 159 -22.73 17.11 -6.36
N PHE A 160 -22.06 16.85 -7.49
CA PHE A 160 -22.66 16.95 -8.81
C PHE A 160 -23.92 16.10 -8.99
N TYR A 161 -23.90 14.83 -8.63
CA TYR A 161 -25.07 13.96 -8.74
C TYR A 161 -26.19 14.37 -7.78
N VAL A 162 -25.86 14.71 -6.53
CA VAL A 162 -26.84 15.17 -5.55
C VAL A 162 -27.51 16.46 -6.03
N VAL A 163 -26.73 17.46 -6.45
CA VAL A 163 -27.25 18.74 -6.95
C VAL A 163 -28.07 18.57 -8.22
N THR A 164 -27.61 17.74 -9.17
CA THR A 164 -28.35 17.46 -10.41
C THR A 164 -29.73 16.87 -10.11
N PHE A 165 -29.82 15.92 -9.17
CA PHE A 165 -31.09 15.36 -8.75
C PHE A 165 -31.96 16.41 -8.02
N MET A 166 -31.36 17.13 -7.08
CA MET A 166 -32.03 18.14 -6.25
C MET A 166 -32.60 19.30 -7.05
N ARG A 167 -31.96 19.66 -8.19
CA ARG A 167 -32.49 20.67 -9.13
C ARG A 167 -33.88 20.28 -9.65
N HIS A 168 -34.10 18.99 -9.93
CA HIS A 168 -35.38 18.49 -10.41
C HIS A 168 -36.38 18.18 -9.29
N THR A 169 -35.91 17.55 -8.20
CA THR A 169 -36.78 17.13 -7.09
C THR A 169 -36.12 17.48 -5.76
N SER A 170 -36.77 18.29 -4.92
CA SER A 170 -36.24 18.75 -3.63
C SER A 170 -36.36 17.67 -2.54
N ASN A 171 -35.67 16.54 -2.72
CA ASN A 171 -35.63 15.43 -1.76
C ASN A 171 -34.20 14.87 -1.66
N ILE A 172 -33.57 15.09 -0.49
CA ILE A 172 -32.19 14.70 -0.24
C ILE A 172 -32.00 13.18 -0.12
N GLU A 173 -33.00 12.45 0.38
CA GLU A 173 -32.93 10.98 0.49
C GLU A 173 -32.84 10.33 -0.88
N HIS A 174 -33.71 10.75 -1.81
CA HIS A 174 -33.65 10.28 -3.19
C HIS A 174 -32.39 10.77 -3.92
N ALA A 175 -31.93 11.99 -3.64
CA ALA A 175 -30.69 12.50 -4.22
C ALA A 175 -29.46 11.71 -3.76
N LEU A 176 -29.39 11.36 -2.47
CA LEU A 176 -28.32 10.50 -1.93
C LEU A 176 -28.39 9.09 -2.51
N ASN A 177 -29.58 8.52 -2.64
CA ASN A 177 -29.74 7.19 -3.26
C ASN A 177 -29.29 7.20 -4.73
N PHE A 178 -29.71 8.23 -5.48
CA PHE A 178 -29.27 8.43 -6.86
C PHE A 178 -27.75 8.56 -6.97
N ALA A 179 -27.12 9.38 -6.12
CA ALA A 179 -25.67 9.50 -6.09
C ALA A 179 -24.99 8.17 -5.71
N ALA A 180 -25.53 7.44 -4.75
CA ALA A 180 -24.99 6.17 -4.29
C ALA A 180 -25.01 5.07 -5.37
N ASP A 181 -25.98 5.10 -6.29
CA ASP A 181 -26.07 4.14 -7.40
C ASP A 181 -25.17 4.50 -8.59
N HIS A 182 -24.80 5.77 -8.75
CA HIS A 182 -23.96 6.24 -9.86
C HIS A 182 -22.48 6.42 -9.48
N LEU A 183 -22.15 6.42 -8.18
CA LEU A 183 -20.78 6.50 -7.69
C LEU A 183 -20.13 5.12 -7.58
N ALA A 184 -18.82 5.07 -7.88
CA ALA A 184 -18.02 3.89 -7.57
C ALA A 184 -17.71 3.82 -6.05
N PRO A 185 -17.49 2.62 -5.50
CA PRO A 185 -16.93 2.48 -4.16
C PRO A 185 -15.59 3.22 -4.05
N PRO A 186 -15.27 3.85 -2.90
CA PRO A 186 -15.89 3.63 -1.58
C PRO A 186 -17.07 4.55 -1.23
N LEU A 187 -17.18 5.73 -1.85
CA LEU A 187 -18.14 6.75 -1.43
C LEU A 187 -19.60 6.31 -1.62
N SER A 188 -19.90 5.51 -2.65
CA SER A 188 -21.24 4.92 -2.81
C SER A 188 -21.66 4.04 -1.65
N LEU A 189 -20.73 3.26 -1.09
CA LEU A 189 -21.01 2.40 0.07
C LEU A 189 -21.25 3.25 1.31
N ASP A 190 -20.51 4.35 1.47
CA ASP A 190 -20.70 5.28 2.57
C ASP A 190 -22.09 5.96 2.50
N LEU A 191 -22.54 6.37 1.31
CA LEU A 191 -23.90 6.91 1.15
C LEU A 191 -24.99 5.85 1.37
N LYS A 192 -24.80 4.61 0.88
CA LYS A 192 -25.73 3.50 1.18
C LYS A 192 -25.81 3.22 2.67
N LYS A 193 -24.69 3.34 3.38
CA LYS A 193 -24.65 3.20 4.83
C LYS A 193 -25.42 4.32 5.55
N VAL A 194 -25.32 5.57 5.08
CA VAL A 194 -26.13 6.67 5.62
C VAL A 194 -27.63 6.37 5.49
N LEU A 195 -28.08 5.85 4.35
CA LEU A 195 -29.48 5.44 4.17
C LEU A 195 -29.85 4.23 5.05
N TRP A 196 -28.98 3.22 5.09
CA TRP A 196 -29.17 2.00 5.88
C TRP A 196 -29.22 2.26 7.40
N ASP A 197 -28.41 3.19 7.91
CA ASP A 197 -28.41 3.55 9.33
C ASP A 197 -29.77 4.17 9.73
N VAL A 198 -30.50 4.81 8.81
CA VAL A 198 -31.88 5.27 9.04
C VAL A 198 -32.87 4.11 8.97
N GLU A 199 -32.77 3.23 7.97
CA GLU A 199 -33.63 2.05 7.84
C GLU A 199 -33.54 1.11 9.05
N THR A 200 -32.35 1.02 9.66
CA THR A 200 -32.09 0.23 10.87
C THR A 200 -32.40 0.97 12.17
N GLN A 201 -33.03 2.14 12.10
CA GLN A 201 -33.43 2.97 13.25
C GLN A 201 -32.26 3.36 14.16
N ARG A 202 -31.06 3.52 13.58
CA ARG A 202 -29.90 4.03 14.31
C ARG A 202 -29.94 5.56 14.42
N TYR A 203 -30.47 6.23 13.40
CA TYR A 203 -30.76 7.66 13.38
C TYR A 203 -32.22 7.89 13.00
N ASP A 204 -32.79 9.02 13.44
CA ASP A 204 -34.20 9.33 13.23
C ASP A 204 -34.47 9.87 11.82
N SER A 205 -33.45 10.42 11.15
CA SER A 205 -33.58 10.99 9.82
C SER A 205 -32.31 10.86 8.98
N VAL A 206 -32.47 10.89 7.66
CA VAL A 206 -31.36 10.92 6.69
C VAL A 206 -30.45 12.11 6.92
N LYS A 207 -31.01 13.26 7.31
CA LYS A 207 -30.23 14.45 7.67
C LYS A 207 -29.29 14.16 8.84
N GLU A 208 -29.82 13.63 9.94
CA GLU A 208 -29.02 13.33 11.13
C GLU A 208 -27.93 12.30 10.85
N SER A 209 -28.26 11.24 10.09
CA SER A 209 -27.27 10.25 9.69
C SER A 209 -26.21 10.83 8.76
N LEU A 210 -26.59 11.73 7.85
CA LEU A 210 -25.68 12.41 6.93
C LEU A 210 -24.74 13.35 7.69
N ASP A 211 -25.26 14.18 8.60
CA ASP A 211 -24.48 15.06 9.47
C ASP A 211 -23.45 14.27 10.28
N SER A 212 -23.86 13.14 10.86
CA SER A 212 -22.94 12.26 11.58
C SER A 212 -21.84 11.68 10.69
N TYR A 213 -22.13 11.42 9.42
CA TYR A 213 -21.13 10.98 8.44
C TYR A 213 -20.21 12.12 8.02
N LEU A 214 -20.75 13.30 7.72
CA LEU A 214 -20.00 14.50 7.32
C LEU A 214 -19.02 14.94 8.40
N GLU A 215 -19.37 14.80 9.68
CA GLU A 215 -18.47 15.13 10.79
C GLU A 215 -17.17 14.31 10.76
N THR A 216 -17.20 13.08 10.24
CA THR A 216 -15.99 12.24 10.07
C THR A 216 -15.00 12.83 9.07
N TRP A 217 -15.46 13.74 8.20
CA TRP A 217 -14.65 14.43 7.19
C TRP A 217 -14.12 15.78 7.65
N ARG A 218 -14.51 16.30 8.83
CA ARG A 218 -14.19 17.66 9.29
C ARG A 218 -12.70 17.98 9.29
N SER A 219 -11.85 17.01 9.62
CA SER A 219 -10.39 17.15 9.66
C SER A 219 -9.71 16.96 8.29
N TYR A 220 -10.43 16.48 7.27
CA TYR A 220 -9.86 16.08 5.98
C TYR A 220 -10.37 16.91 4.81
N ASN A 221 -11.68 17.18 4.77
CA ASN A 221 -12.34 17.85 3.66
C ASN A 221 -13.51 18.68 4.19
N LYS A 222 -13.30 19.99 4.35
CA LYS A 222 -14.30 20.92 4.90
C LYS A 222 -15.25 21.41 3.80
N GLU A 223 -14.72 21.60 2.60
CA GLU A 223 -15.45 22.02 1.42
C GLU A 223 -16.59 21.05 1.03
N PHE A 224 -16.40 19.74 1.28
CA PHE A 224 -17.45 18.75 1.09
C PHE A 224 -18.59 18.90 2.10
N ILE A 225 -18.26 19.21 3.35
CA ILE A 225 -19.24 19.47 4.41
C ILE A 225 -20.01 20.75 4.11
N GLU A 226 -19.31 21.82 3.74
CA GLU A 226 -19.91 23.10 3.39
C GLU A 226 -20.84 22.96 2.17
N ALA A 227 -20.42 22.22 1.14
CA ALA A 227 -21.26 21.93 -0.01
C ALA A 227 -22.55 21.18 0.39
N PHE A 228 -22.46 20.17 1.25
CA PHE A 228 -23.64 19.46 1.74
C PHE A 228 -24.55 20.34 2.59
N HIS A 229 -24.02 21.17 3.49
CA HIS A 229 -24.84 22.09 4.27
C HIS A 229 -25.54 23.15 3.40
N LEU A 230 -24.93 23.58 2.29
CA LEU A 230 -25.60 24.44 1.31
C LEU A 230 -26.76 23.71 0.61
N ILE A 231 -26.57 22.43 0.25
CA ILE A 231 -27.63 21.58 -0.32
C ILE A 231 -28.77 21.39 0.70
N GLU A 232 -28.46 21.10 1.95
CA GLU A 232 -29.46 20.95 3.01
C GLU A 232 -30.21 22.25 3.27
N SER A 233 -29.51 23.38 3.29
CA SER A 233 -30.11 24.71 3.46
C SER A 233 -31.10 25.02 2.33
N SER A 234 -30.84 24.53 1.11
CA SER A 234 -31.74 24.69 -0.03
C SER A 234 -33.13 24.05 0.17
N LEU A 235 -33.23 23.00 1.00
CA LEU A 235 -34.51 22.35 1.31
C LEU A 235 -35.45 23.26 2.13
N TYR A 236 -34.90 24.24 2.83
CA TYR A 236 -35.64 25.15 3.70
C TYR A 236 -35.89 26.52 3.06
N GLU A 237 -35.39 26.75 1.84
CA GLU A 237 -35.60 28.01 1.12
C GLU A 237 -37.00 28.04 0.48
N PRO A 238 -37.82 29.08 0.75
CA PRO A 238 -39.16 29.19 0.18
C PRO A 238 -39.15 29.67 -1.28
N SER A 239 -38.07 30.32 -1.74
CA SER A 239 -37.94 30.83 -3.10
C SER A 239 -37.18 29.86 -3.98
N GLU A 240 -37.81 29.42 -5.07
CA GLU A 240 -37.22 28.50 -6.05
C GLU A 240 -35.91 29.05 -6.65
N THR A 241 -35.86 30.35 -6.95
CA THR A 241 -34.65 31.00 -7.46
C THR A 241 -33.51 30.89 -6.46
N ARG A 242 -33.77 31.18 -5.19
CA ARG A 242 -32.77 31.15 -4.11
C ARG A 242 -32.33 29.71 -3.80
N ARG A 243 -33.25 28.75 -3.88
CA ARG A 243 -32.96 27.32 -3.78
C ARG A 243 -31.96 26.88 -4.86
N LEU A 244 -32.21 27.24 -6.13
CA LEU A 244 -31.31 26.92 -7.24
C LEU A 244 -29.95 27.62 -7.10
N GLU A 245 -29.93 28.89 -6.66
CA GLU A 245 -28.69 29.63 -6.39
C GLU A 245 -27.84 28.96 -5.28
N LEU A 246 -28.46 28.44 -4.21
CA LEU A 246 -27.74 27.70 -3.16
C LEU A 246 -27.17 26.37 -3.69
N LEU A 247 -27.91 25.66 -4.52
CA LEU A 247 -27.45 24.44 -5.16
C LEU A 247 -26.25 24.72 -6.08
N ASP A 248 -26.33 25.76 -6.91
CA ASP A 248 -25.23 26.18 -7.78
C ASP A 248 -24.03 26.67 -6.95
N LYS A 249 -24.27 27.33 -5.80
CA LYS A 249 -23.21 27.72 -4.87
C LYS A 249 -22.50 26.52 -4.24
N SER A 250 -23.23 25.44 -3.92
CA SER A 250 -22.62 24.22 -3.38
C SER A 250 -21.64 23.57 -4.36
N LEU A 251 -21.97 23.60 -5.66
CA LEU A 251 -21.09 23.14 -6.75
C LEU A 251 -19.86 24.04 -6.90
N ASP A 252 -20.07 25.35 -6.88
CA ASP A 252 -18.98 26.33 -6.99
C ASP A 252 -17.97 26.19 -5.84
N VAL A 253 -18.45 26.03 -4.59
CA VAL A 253 -17.60 25.83 -3.41
C VAL A 253 -16.74 24.58 -3.57
N ILE A 254 -17.34 23.41 -3.86
CA ILE A 254 -16.55 22.17 -3.94
C ILE A 254 -15.53 22.20 -5.10
N LEU A 255 -15.86 22.83 -6.23
CA LEU A 255 -14.97 22.94 -7.39
C LEU A 255 -13.83 23.92 -7.14
N SER A 256 -14.14 25.14 -6.69
CA SER A 256 -13.16 26.20 -6.47
C SER A 256 -12.18 25.84 -5.36
N GLU A 257 -12.66 25.33 -4.22
CA GLU A 257 -11.81 24.91 -3.10
C GLU A 257 -10.92 23.72 -3.47
N THR A 258 -11.45 22.75 -4.22
CA THR A 258 -10.65 21.62 -4.73
C THR A 258 -9.55 22.10 -5.68
N TYR A 259 -9.87 23.05 -6.56
CA TYR A 259 -8.90 23.64 -7.48
C TYR A 259 -7.78 24.38 -6.73
N GLU A 260 -8.13 25.20 -5.74
CA GLU A 260 -7.14 25.93 -4.93
C GLU A 260 -6.22 24.98 -4.15
N LYS A 261 -6.77 23.91 -3.55
CA LYS A 261 -5.96 22.87 -2.89
C LYS A 261 -5.00 22.18 -3.85
N MET A 262 -5.46 21.88 -5.07
CA MET A 262 -4.62 21.27 -6.10
C MET A 262 -3.48 22.20 -6.52
N LEU A 263 -3.76 23.50 -6.66
CA LEU A 263 -2.75 24.52 -6.98
C LEU A 263 -1.68 24.60 -5.88
N HIS A 264 -2.09 24.66 -4.61
CA HIS A 264 -1.16 24.65 -3.48
C HIS A 264 -0.32 23.37 -3.42
N TYR A 265 -0.94 22.21 -3.68
CA TYR A 265 -0.21 20.95 -3.73
C TYR A 265 0.82 20.93 -4.86
N ALA A 266 0.46 21.38 -6.07
CA ALA A 266 1.38 21.44 -7.20
C ALA A 266 2.61 22.31 -6.90
N HIS A 267 2.42 23.47 -6.26
CA HIS A 267 3.54 24.30 -5.81
C HIS A 267 4.39 23.62 -4.73
N ASN A 268 3.76 22.98 -3.75
CA ASN A 268 4.45 22.32 -2.63
C ASN A 268 5.18 21.04 -3.04
N LEU A 269 4.84 20.44 -4.19
CA LEU A 269 5.52 19.26 -4.73
C LEU A 269 6.94 19.52 -5.22
N LYS A 270 7.30 20.77 -5.54
CA LYS A 270 8.63 21.11 -6.09
C LYS A 270 9.78 20.67 -5.19
N SER A 271 9.69 20.96 -3.89
CA SER A 271 10.76 20.63 -2.93
C SER A 271 10.91 19.10 -2.73
N PRO A 272 9.84 18.33 -2.43
CA PRO A 272 9.92 16.88 -2.31
C PRO A 272 10.41 16.18 -3.59
N ILE A 273 10.01 16.65 -4.78
CA ILE A 273 10.50 16.09 -6.05
C ILE A 273 11.98 16.37 -6.24
N THR A 274 12.43 17.58 -5.90
CA THR A 274 13.86 17.92 -5.94
C THR A 274 14.66 17.02 -4.99
N MET A 275 14.18 16.79 -3.77
CA MET A 275 14.80 15.86 -2.82
C MET A 275 14.90 14.43 -3.40
N LEU A 276 13.82 13.94 -4.01
CA LEU A 276 13.80 12.63 -4.65
C LEU A 276 14.83 12.56 -5.79
N HIS A 277 14.94 13.60 -6.61
CA HIS A 277 15.96 13.70 -7.65
C HIS A 277 17.38 13.72 -7.08
N MET A 278 17.62 14.49 -6.02
CA MET A 278 18.92 14.53 -5.34
C MET A 278 19.32 13.15 -4.80
N LEU A 279 18.39 12.45 -4.15
CA LEU A 279 18.63 11.13 -3.56
C LEU A 279 18.73 10.02 -4.61
N GLY A 280 17.86 10.06 -5.62
CA GLY A 280 17.70 8.98 -6.59
C GLY A 280 18.60 9.07 -7.82
N VAL A 281 19.07 10.27 -8.17
CA VAL A 281 19.90 10.50 -9.37
C VAL A 281 21.27 11.02 -8.97
N ILE A 282 21.34 12.13 -8.23
CA ILE A 282 22.62 12.82 -7.98
C ILE A 282 23.50 12.06 -6.99
N LEU A 283 22.92 11.52 -5.90
CA LEU A 283 23.68 10.74 -4.92
C LEU A 283 24.36 9.50 -5.54
N PRO A 284 23.69 8.68 -6.37
CA PRO A 284 24.35 7.62 -7.14
C PRO A 284 25.50 8.10 -8.03
N ILE A 285 25.30 9.19 -8.77
CA ILE A 285 26.34 9.73 -9.67
C ILE A 285 27.57 10.17 -8.87
N LEU A 286 27.37 10.94 -7.80
CA LEU A 286 28.47 11.35 -6.91
C LEU A 286 29.14 10.14 -6.25
N GLY A 287 28.33 9.15 -5.84
CA GLY A 287 28.80 7.89 -5.30
C GLY A 287 29.74 7.14 -6.25
N LEU A 288 29.39 7.06 -7.53
CA LEU A 288 30.23 6.46 -8.56
C LEU A 288 31.53 7.26 -8.80
N VAL A 289 31.46 8.58 -8.76
CA VAL A 289 32.66 9.44 -8.92
C VAL A 289 33.63 9.28 -7.75
N ILE A 290 33.12 9.12 -6.53
CA ILE A 290 33.93 8.96 -5.30
C ILE A 290 34.39 7.50 -5.09
N LEU A 291 33.76 6.54 -5.77
CA LEU A 291 34.00 5.11 -5.59
C LEU A 291 35.48 4.70 -5.70
N PRO A 292 36.28 5.19 -6.67
CA PRO A 292 37.70 4.84 -6.75
C PRO A 292 38.49 5.25 -5.52
N LEU A 293 38.16 6.40 -4.91
CA LEU A 293 38.78 6.85 -3.67
C LEU A 293 38.41 5.89 -2.54
N VAL A 294 37.11 5.58 -2.40
CA VAL A 294 36.62 4.68 -1.35
C VAL A 294 37.28 3.31 -1.43
N VAL A 295 37.36 2.71 -2.62
CA VAL A 295 37.97 1.38 -2.80
C VAL A 295 39.48 1.40 -2.53
N ASN A 296 40.18 2.47 -2.94
CA ASN A 296 41.63 2.59 -2.74
C ASN A 296 42.01 2.89 -1.27
N PHE A 297 41.18 3.64 -0.55
CA PHE A 297 41.46 4.04 0.84
C PHE A 297 40.82 3.12 1.90
N LEU A 298 39.66 2.52 1.60
CA LEU A 298 38.97 1.56 2.46
C LEU A 298 39.11 0.17 1.82
N GLY A 299 40.26 -0.47 2.03
CA GLY A 299 40.64 -1.75 1.38
C GLY A 299 39.73 -2.96 1.62
N GLU A 300 38.66 -2.82 2.41
CA GLU A 300 37.69 -3.90 2.68
C GLU A 300 36.38 -3.77 1.88
N VAL A 301 36.21 -2.74 1.05
CA VAL A 301 34.97 -2.54 0.29
C VAL A 301 34.92 -3.47 -0.93
N ARG A 302 34.29 -4.64 -0.75
CA ARG A 302 33.95 -5.57 -1.85
C ARG A 302 32.74 -5.14 -2.68
N TRP A 303 32.63 -5.68 -3.90
CA TRP A 303 31.58 -5.34 -4.87
C TRP A 303 30.14 -5.53 -4.35
N TYR A 304 29.91 -6.55 -3.51
CA TYR A 304 28.57 -6.85 -2.99
C TYR A 304 28.07 -5.81 -1.98
N HIS A 305 28.96 -5.09 -1.28
CA HIS A 305 28.56 -3.97 -0.42
C HIS A 305 27.96 -2.83 -1.24
N ILE A 306 28.63 -2.49 -2.35
CA ILE A 306 28.22 -1.44 -3.28
C ILE A 306 26.92 -1.87 -3.99
N ALA A 307 26.86 -3.10 -4.49
CA ALA A 307 25.68 -3.64 -5.15
C ALA A 307 24.45 -3.61 -4.23
N THR A 308 24.58 -4.00 -2.97
CA THR A 308 23.45 -3.99 -2.02
C THR A 308 22.97 -2.56 -1.75
N LEU A 309 23.88 -1.61 -1.57
CA LEU A 309 23.50 -0.22 -1.27
C LEU A 309 22.82 0.47 -2.46
N TYR A 310 23.41 0.37 -3.65
CA TYR A 310 22.92 1.09 -4.84
C TYR A 310 21.81 0.37 -5.59
N ASN A 311 21.80 -0.97 -5.64
CA ASN A 311 20.79 -1.71 -6.43
C ASN A 311 19.58 -2.15 -5.59
N VAL A 312 19.71 -2.18 -4.25
CA VAL A 312 18.62 -2.62 -3.37
C VAL A 312 18.17 -1.50 -2.43
N ALA A 313 19.05 -1.01 -1.55
CA ALA A 313 18.65 -0.08 -0.51
C ALA A 313 18.16 1.27 -1.06
N LEU A 314 18.90 1.86 -2.01
CA LEU A 314 18.57 3.16 -2.59
C LEU A 314 17.26 3.13 -3.40
N PRO A 315 17.03 2.18 -4.34
CA PRO A 315 15.76 2.10 -5.07
C PRO A 315 14.55 1.89 -4.15
N ILE A 316 14.68 1.06 -3.10
CA ILE A 316 13.61 0.88 -2.11
C ILE A 316 13.33 2.20 -1.38
N GLY A 317 14.39 2.90 -0.95
CA GLY A 317 14.26 4.20 -0.28
C GLY A 317 13.59 5.25 -1.17
N VAL A 318 14.02 5.36 -2.43
CA VAL A 318 13.45 6.28 -3.43
C VAL A 318 12.00 5.92 -3.73
N TYR A 319 11.68 4.64 -3.91
CA TYR A 319 10.31 4.17 -4.12
C TYR A 319 9.40 4.52 -2.95
N PHE A 320 9.85 4.25 -1.71
CA PHE A 320 9.08 4.57 -0.51
C PHE A 320 8.84 6.07 -0.37
N LEU A 321 9.88 6.88 -0.59
CA LEU A 321 9.79 8.33 -0.51
C LEU A 321 8.86 8.88 -1.60
N GLY A 322 9.00 8.41 -2.84
CA GLY A 322 8.11 8.78 -3.95
C GLY A 322 6.65 8.44 -3.66
N LYS A 323 6.38 7.22 -3.17
CA LYS A 323 5.03 6.80 -2.77
C LYS A 323 4.47 7.66 -1.63
N SER A 324 5.30 8.03 -0.65
CA SER A 324 4.89 8.91 0.45
C SER A 324 4.57 10.34 -0.01
N ILE A 325 5.25 10.85 -1.05
CA ILE A 325 4.95 12.16 -1.65
C ILE A 325 3.62 12.12 -2.41
N LEU A 326 3.41 11.07 -3.20
CA LEU A 326 2.19 10.89 -3.99
C LEU A 326 0.95 10.65 -3.13
N SER A 327 1.09 10.01 -1.97
CA SER A 327 -0.05 9.78 -1.05
C SER A 327 -0.59 11.04 -0.37
N LYS A 328 -0.02 12.21 -0.65
CA LYS A 328 -0.49 13.51 -0.15
C LYS A 328 -1.27 14.32 -1.19
N ARG A 329 -1.56 13.74 -2.36
CA ARG A 329 -2.31 14.43 -3.42
C ARG A 329 -3.73 14.81 -2.92
N PRO A 330 -4.18 16.06 -3.13
CA PRO A 330 -5.55 16.47 -2.89
C PRO A 330 -6.55 15.74 -3.78
N THR A 331 -7.82 15.99 -3.50
CA THR A 331 -8.97 15.50 -4.27
C THR A 331 -8.82 15.81 -5.74
N GLY A 332 -8.99 14.78 -6.58
CA GLY A 332 -8.96 14.94 -8.02
C GLY A 332 -9.58 13.74 -8.72
N TYR A 333 -10.33 13.99 -9.79
CA TYR A 333 -10.86 12.93 -10.63
C TYR A 333 -9.71 12.15 -11.28
N GLY A 334 -9.66 10.81 -11.16
CA GLY A 334 -8.68 10.01 -11.90
C GLY A 334 -8.19 8.68 -11.30
N ASP A 335 -8.61 8.28 -10.10
CA ASP A 335 -8.13 7.02 -9.47
C ASP A 335 -9.14 5.86 -9.48
N THR A 336 -10.36 6.07 -9.97
CA THR A 336 -11.31 4.96 -10.15
C THR A 336 -10.96 4.24 -11.44
N ASP A 337 -10.26 3.11 -11.29
CA ASP A 337 -10.06 2.16 -12.36
C ASP A 337 -11.45 1.70 -12.85
N ILE A 338 -11.78 2.03 -14.10
CA ILE A 338 -13.07 1.69 -14.73
C ILE A 338 -13.27 0.16 -14.72
N ALA A 339 -12.18 -0.61 -14.67
CA ALA A 339 -12.22 -2.06 -14.51
C ALA A 339 -12.67 -2.53 -13.12
N GLU A 340 -12.61 -1.70 -12.09
CA GLU A 340 -13.21 -2.00 -10.77
C GLU A 340 -14.74 -1.86 -10.82
N SER A 341 -15.27 -0.91 -11.60
CA SER A 341 -16.71 -0.66 -11.75
C SER A 341 -17.41 -1.67 -12.66
N ASN A 342 -16.75 -2.14 -13.73
CA ASN A 342 -17.34 -3.07 -14.70
C ASN A 342 -16.73 -4.49 -14.62
N PRO A 343 -17.49 -5.52 -14.20
CA PRO A 343 -17.01 -6.90 -14.13
C PRO A 343 -16.44 -7.42 -15.45
N GLU A 344 -16.99 -6.99 -16.59
CA GLU A 344 -16.52 -7.39 -17.93
C GLU A 344 -15.14 -6.83 -18.27
N LEU A 345 -14.79 -5.65 -17.73
CA LEU A 345 -13.49 -5.02 -17.96
C LEU A 345 -12.38 -5.60 -17.09
N LYS A 346 -12.71 -6.35 -16.02
CA LYS A 346 -11.71 -7.04 -15.17
C LYS A 346 -10.83 -8.01 -15.96
N LYS A 347 -11.33 -8.54 -17.07
CA LYS A 347 -10.58 -9.44 -17.97
C LYS A 347 -9.37 -8.77 -18.60
N TYR A 348 -9.46 -7.48 -18.95
CA TYR A 348 -8.37 -6.71 -19.54
C TYR A 348 -7.29 -6.29 -18.56
N ARG A 349 -7.50 -6.52 -17.26
CA ARG A 349 -6.44 -6.36 -16.26
C ARG A 349 -5.34 -7.42 -16.41
N ASN A 350 -5.67 -8.53 -17.05
CA ASN A 350 -4.74 -9.57 -17.45
C ASN A 350 -4.45 -9.46 -18.95
N ILE A 351 -3.24 -9.81 -19.36
CA ILE A 351 -2.90 -9.85 -20.79
C ILE A 351 -3.64 -11.03 -21.38
N VAL A 352 -4.58 -10.76 -22.29
CA VAL A 352 -5.33 -11.78 -23.02
C VAL A 352 -4.55 -12.10 -24.29
N ILE A 353 -3.83 -13.21 -24.29
CA ILE A 353 -3.14 -13.70 -25.49
C ILE A 353 -4.06 -14.73 -26.14
N LYS A 354 -4.46 -14.48 -27.38
CA LYS A 354 -5.18 -15.44 -28.20
C LYS A 354 -4.15 -16.36 -28.84
N PHE A 355 -4.03 -17.58 -28.34
CA PHE A 355 -3.17 -18.60 -28.94
C PHE A 355 -4.03 -19.80 -29.33
N ALA A 356 -4.01 -20.15 -30.63
CA ALA A 356 -4.73 -21.31 -31.19
C ALA A 356 -6.21 -21.43 -30.79
N GLY A 357 -6.97 -20.32 -30.82
CA GLY A 357 -8.42 -20.32 -30.55
C GLY A 357 -8.83 -20.40 -29.08
N GLN A 358 -7.87 -20.48 -28.14
CA GLN A 358 -8.13 -20.36 -26.71
C GLN A 358 -7.61 -19.03 -26.16
N GLU A 359 -8.40 -18.40 -25.29
CA GLU A 359 -8.04 -17.14 -24.63
C GLU A 359 -7.37 -17.44 -23.29
N ILE A 360 -6.06 -17.25 -23.22
CA ILE A 360 -5.31 -17.42 -21.97
C ILE A 360 -5.12 -16.03 -21.37
N SER A 361 -5.67 -15.81 -20.17
CA SER A 361 -5.45 -14.59 -19.39
C SER A 361 -4.25 -14.77 -18.46
N ILE A 362 -3.13 -14.10 -18.77
CA ILE A 362 -1.92 -14.17 -17.96
C ILE A 362 -1.80 -12.89 -17.14
N ASN A 363 -1.49 -13.03 -15.85
CA ASN A 363 -1.19 -11.88 -14.99
C ASN A 363 0.10 -11.20 -15.50
N PRO A 364 0.10 -9.88 -15.78
CA PRO A 364 1.28 -9.16 -16.26
C PRO A 364 2.53 -9.40 -15.40
N VAL A 365 2.37 -9.57 -14.09
CA VAL A 365 3.47 -9.84 -13.16
C VAL A 365 4.21 -11.12 -13.51
N ILE A 366 3.50 -12.17 -13.94
CA ILE A 366 4.14 -13.44 -14.32
C ILE A 366 4.96 -13.24 -15.59
N VAL A 367 4.44 -12.48 -16.56
CA VAL A 367 5.16 -12.15 -17.79
C VAL A 367 6.41 -11.34 -17.47
N SER A 368 6.31 -10.33 -16.61
CA SER A 368 7.46 -9.54 -16.15
C SER A 368 8.50 -10.39 -15.44
N ILE A 369 8.09 -11.32 -14.56
CA ILE A 369 9.01 -12.24 -13.87
C ILE A 369 9.71 -13.16 -14.88
N VAL A 370 8.99 -13.69 -15.87
CA VAL A 370 9.58 -14.56 -16.90
C VAL A 370 10.58 -13.79 -17.75
N ILE A 371 10.24 -12.57 -18.19
CA ILE A 371 11.17 -11.71 -18.94
C ILE A 371 12.40 -11.41 -18.09
N ALA A 372 12.22 -10.94 -16.85
CA ALA A 372 13.32 -10.65 -15.94
C ALA A 372 14.21 -11.89 -15.69
N ALA A 373 13.61 -13.07 -15.49
CA ALA A 373 14.35 -14.32 -15.30
C ALA A 373 15.17 -14.71 -16.54
N VAL A 374 14.61 -14.57 -17.74
CA VAL A 374 15.33 -14.85 -18.99
C VAL A 374 16.52 -13.90 -19.17
N PHE A 375 16.29 -12.60 -19.00
CA PHE A 375 17.34 -11.59 -19.12
C PHE A 375 18.43 -11.74 -18.04
N PHE A 376 18.03 -12.07 -16.81
CA PHE A 376 18.95 -12.37 -15.71
C PHE A 376 19.81 -13.61 -15.98
N LEU A 377 19.22 -14.69 -16.53
CA LEU A 377 19.95 -15.89 -16.94
C LEU A 377 20.96 -15.59 -18.05
N ILE A 378 20.58 -14.78 -19.04
CA ILE A 378 21.50 -14.33 -20.10
C ILE A 378 22.65 -13.52 -19.49
N GLY A 379 22.37 -12.61 -18.57
CA GLY A 379 23.40 -11.78 -17.96
C GLY A 379 24.34 -12.51 -17.01
N ILE A 380 23.86 -13.56 -16.32
CA ILE A 380 24.68 -14.42 -15.45
C ILE A 380 25.38 -15.55 -16.24
N SER A 381 25.05 -15.75 -17.51
CA SER A 381 25.63 -16.81 -18.33
C SER A 381 27.18 -16.89 -18.29
N PRO A 382 27.95 -15.80 -18.26
CA PRO A 382 29.41 -15.89 -18.10
C PRO A 382 29.84 -16.54 -16.77
N ILE A 383 29.14 -16.25 -15.68
CA ILE A 383 29.48 -16.82 -14.37
C ILE A 383 29.10 -18.31 -14.33
N LEU A 384 27.96 -18.68 -14.94
CA LEU A 384 27.54 -20.07 -15.07
C LEU A 384 28.51 -20.87 -15.95
N MET A 385 28.96 -20.31 -17.07
CA MET A 385 29.93 -20.96 -17.96
C MET A 385 31.26 -21.24 -17.25
N ASN A 386 31.74 -20.31 -16.42
CA ASN A 386 32.94 -20.53 -15.58
C ASN A 386 32.70 -21.64 -14.54
N LEU A 387 31.52 -21.66 -13.89
CA LEU A 387 31.18 -22.67 -12.89
C LEU A 387 31.09 -24.09 -13.48
N PHE A 388 30.60 -24.22 -14.72
CA PHE A 388 30.53 -25.49 -15.45
C PHE A 388 31.79 -25.81 -16.26
N ASN A 389 32.85 -25.01 -16.11
CA ASN A 389 34.13 -25.16 -16.81
C ASN A 389 33.99 -25.23 -18.34
N MET A 390 33.03 -24.48 -18.90
CA MET A 390 32.85 -24.37 -20.34
C MET A 390 33.94 -23.46 -20.92
N GLY A 391 34.58 -23.90 -22.01
CA GLY A 391 35.64 -23.14 -22.67
C GLY A 391 35.16 -21.79 -23.20
N ASP A 392 36.02 -20.79 -23.10
CA ASP A 392 35.78 -19.44 -23.64
C ASP A 392 35.98 -19.43 -25.16
N ILE A 393 35.23 -18.57 -25.85
CA ILE A 393 35.28 -18.42 -27.31
C ILE A 393 36.26 -17.30 -27.63
N GLY A 394 37.38 -17.65 -28.27
CA GLY A 394 38.42 -16.72 -28.70
C GLY A 394 38.30 -16.29 -30.16
N PHE A 395 38.76 -15.08 -30.47
CA PHE A 395 38.91 -14.55 -31.82
C PHE A 395 40.32 -13.94 -32.01
N GLY A 396 40.98 -14.20 -33.14
CA GLY A 396 42.26 -13.60 -33.53
C GLY A 396 43.42 -14.58 -33.66
N ALA A 397 44.66 -14.08 -33.56
CA ALA A 397 45.87 -14.90 -33.64
C ALA A 397 45.98 -15.84 -32.43
N VAL A 398 46.55 -17.03 -32.63
CA VAL A 398 46.78 -18.02 -31.57
C VAL A 398 47.74 -17.45 -30.52
N ASP A 399 47.30 -17.46 -29.26
CA ASP A 399 48.08 -17.00 -28.11
C ASP A 399 47.80 -17.93 -26.93
N GLU A 400 48.73 -18.85 -26.66
CA GLU A 400 48.62 -19.87 -25.60
C GLU A 400 48.67 -19.28 -24.18
N SER A 401 48.98 -17.99 -24.03
CA SER A 401 49.01 -17.31 -22.74
C SER A 401 47.62 -16.91 -22.20
N THR A 402 46.58 -17.06 -23.04
CA THR A 402 45.21 -16.64 -22.73
C THR A 402 44.29 -17.84 -22.48
N SER A 403 43.24 -17.65 -21.68
CA SER A 403 42.30 -18.72 -21.29
C SER A 403 41.51 -19.33 -22.45
N CYS A 404 41.42 -18.63 -23.59
CA CYS A 404 40.77 -19.10 -24.82
C CYS A 404 41.75 -19.53 -25.92
N GLY A 405 43.08 -19.48 -25.69
CA GLY A 405 44.10 -19.81 -26.69
C GLY A 405 44.21 -18.84 -27.88
N GLN A 406 43.56 -17.68 -27.80
CA GLN A 406 43.59 -16.64 -28.84
C GLN A 406 43.72 -15.23 -28.26
N LYS A 407 44.25 -14.31 -29.06
CA LYS A 407 44.56 -12.93 -28.66
C LYS A 407 43.38 -12.14 -28.05
N PHE A 408 42.14 -12.42 -28.44
CA PHE A 408 40.95 -11.81 -27.84
C PHE A 408 39.98 -12.89 -27.36
N CYS A 409 39.76 -12.98 -26.06
CA CYS A 409 38.76 -13.86 -25.47
C CYS A 409 37.43 -13.13 -25.22
N MET A 410 36.30 -13.78 -25.52
CA MET A 410 34.98 -13.15 -25.39
C MET A 410 34.60 -12.90 -23.92
N LEU A 411 34.95 -13.82 -23.02
CA LEU A 411 34.67 -13.73 -21.58
C LEU A 411 35.92 -13.36 -20.76
N ASP A 412 37.12 -13.68 -21.25
CA ASP A 412 38.45 -13.35 -20.69
C ASP A 412 38.55 -13.61 -19.18
N TYR A 413 38.63 -14.88 -18.79
CA TYR A 413 38.96 -15.28 -17.42
C TYR A 413 40.48 -15.26 -17.23
N ARG A 414 40.95 -14.68 -16.13
CA ARG A 414 42.37 -14.52 -15.82
C ARG A 414 42.73 -15.26 -14.55
N GLN A 415 43.95 -15.77 -14.44
CA GLN A 415 44.40 -16.35 -13.17
C GLN A 415 44.57 -15.26 -12.10
N SER A 416 44.14 -15.57 -10.89
CA SER A 416 44.36 -14.73 -9.72
C SER A 416 45.85 -14.49 -9.49
N SER A 417 46.23 -13.24 -9.25
CA SER A 417 47.62 -12.90 -8.86
C SER A 417 47.95 -13.30 -7.42
N THR A 418 46.94 -13.62 -6.59
CA THR A 418 47.11 -13.94 -5.16
C THR A 418 46.96 -15.43 -4.84
N ASP A 419 46.20 -16.21 -5.63
CA ASP A 419 46.01 -17.66 -5.45
C ASP A 419 46.24 -18.41 -6.78
N PRO A 420 47.40 -19.08 -6.96
CA PRO A 420 47.68 -19.84 -8.17
C PRO A 420 46.66 -20.97 -8.37
N GLY A 421 45.96 -20.99 -9.50
CA GLY A 421 44.98 -22.01 -9.86
C GLY A 421 43.51 -21.59 -9.79
N HIS A 422 43.20 -20.41 -9.23
CA HIS A 422 41.86 -19.84 -9.27
C HIS A 422 41.69 -18.85 -10.44
N MET A 423 40.81 -19.19 -11.38
CA MET A 423 40.40 -18.30 -12.47
C MET A 423 39.42 -17.24 -11.95
N ILE A 424 39.82 -15.97 -11.99
CA ILE A 424 39.01 -14.80 -11.66
C ILE A 424 38.58 -14.13 -12.97
N GLY A 425 37.30 -13.82 -13.10
CA GLY A 425 36.72 -13.22 -14.29
C GLY A 425 35.20 -13.38 -14.26
N PRO A 426 34.47 -12.76 -15.20
CA PRO A 426 34.93 -12.41 -16.55
C PRO A 426 35.33 -10.92 -16.74
N TYR A 427 36.35 -10.66 -17.56
CA TYR A 427 36.82 -9.31 -17.92
C TYR A 427 36.65 -8.95 -19.41
N GLY A 428 36.14 -9.89 -20.21
CA GLY A 428 35.99 -9.74 -21.65
C GLY A 428 34.84 -8.81 -22.06
N ILE A 429 34.95 -8.28 -23.28
CA ILE A 429 33.94 -7.38 -23.87
C ILE A 429 32.58 -8.10 -24.00
N GLY A 430 32.58 -9.40 -24.32
CA GLY A 430 31.35 -10.19 -24.43
C GLY A 430 30.64 -10.33 -23.08
N ALA A 431 31.39 -10.51 -21.99
CA ALA A 431 30.82 -10.53 -20.65
C ALA A 431 30.25 -9.17 -20.23
N ALA A 432 30.91 -8.06 -20.59
CA ALA A 432 30.37 -6.72 -20.36
C ALA A 432 29.05 -6.50 -21.11
N VAL A 433 28.95 -6.92 -22.37
CA VAL A 433 27.69 -6.83 -23.15
C VAL A 433 26.60 -7.71 -22.55
N LEU A 434 26.93 -8.95 -22.14
CA LEU A 434 25.97 -9.85 -21.49
C LEU A 434 25.48 -9.27 -20.15
N SER A 435 26.33 -8.59 -19.40
CA SER A 435 25.93 -7.96 -18.13
C SER A 435 24.86 -6.88 -18.28
N LEU A 436 24.76 -6.22 -19.45
CA LEU A 436 23.72 -5.21 -19.72
C LEU A 436 22.32 -5.83 -19.72
N PHE A 437 22.18 -7.12 -20.02
CA PHE A 437 20.90 -7.82 -19.96
C PHE A 437 20.36 -7.92 -18.53
N ILE A 438 21.23 -7.88 -17.49
CA ILE A 438 20.78 -7.82 -16.09
C ILE A 438 20.05 -6.50 -15.78
N VAL A 439 20.46 -5.40 -16.43
CA VAL A 439 19.85 -4.09 -16.22
C VAL A 439 18.63 -3.88 -17.13
N ALA A 440 18.61 -4.53 -18.30
CA ALA A 440 17.54 -4.40 -19.28
C ALA A 440 16.27 -5.23 -18.96
N GLY A 441 16.42 -6.34 -18.24
CA GLY A 441 15.31 -7.18 -17.78
C GLY A 441 14.77 -6.73 -16.43
#